data_AF-A0A973RXU6-F1
#
_entry.id   AF-A0A973RXU6-F1
#
_cell.length_a   1.000
_cell.length_b   1.000
_cell.length_c   1.000
_cell.angle_alpha   90.00
_cell.angle_beta   90.00
_cell.angle_gamma   90.00
#
_symmetry.space_group_name_H-M   'P 1'
#
loop_
_entity.id
_entity.type
_entity.pdbx_description
1 polymer ?
#
loop_
_entity_poly.entity_id
_entity_poly.type
_entity_poly.pdbx_seq_one_letter_code
_entity_poly.pdbx_strand_id
1 'polypeptide(L)'
;MDPGGRKINIEFAGAGNVGDGWAVSGEVINKADAAILSFKTVPGVDPGEPLISADRGWPHCGAFYSQRLLIGGFKSLANAWMFSKVGDYYNYDKRFTEANGPALIPMDVAGGERIERIVPNRNLLIFTTQAEYWLAERALSKTQAPNHVQSSRHGTRRGVAIVENEGAALFLHSDGDVLGENRYTDVEGNFVATDISLLAPHLVKHGKDLAIRRANTSTSGNLLGMILDSGEARLVTILREQEVTAFTRMTTAGTPIAVSVNGRNEMSWLIDRPDARRLERLESGLLLDAAISFTYGVPTNVIGGLARFNGRDVWAIGDDNVFGPFHVAGGSITLPASVMAVTVGTWSPPVMQTLPLPRTVGPNIVLKRRARIHSVILSVLDTTSIAIGVNGKPPVDIDLLRYGAVADLPELQAPYTGDLKLRGLTGYQDDPYVTITQTRPGRMTVRSITIEAAL
;
A
#
# COMPACT_ATOMS: atom_id res chain seq x y z
N MET A 1 -46.75 -42.58 -24.40
CA MET A 1 -47.38 -43.23 -23.24
C MET A 1 -46.49 -42.93 -22.05
N ASP A 2 -47.05 -42.43 -20.95
CA ASP A 2 -46.30 -42.24 -19.71
C ASP A 2 -46.01 -43.63 -19.11
N PRO A 3 -44.74 -44.03 -18.89
CA PRO A 3 -44.41 -45.35 -18.33
C PRO A 3 -44.75 -45.35 -16.83
N GLY A 4 -46.05 -45.52 -16.55
CA GLY A 4 -46.69 -45.26 -15.25
C GLY A 4 -46.29 -46.19 -14.10
N GLY A 5 -45.03 -46.12 -13.69
CA GLY A 5 -44.60 -46.58 -12.37
C GLY A 5 -45.29 -45.73 -11.30
N ARG A 6 -45.97 -46.38 -10.36
CA ARG A 6 -46.69 -45.71 -9.26
C ARG A 6 -45.67 -45.10 -8.30
N LYS A 7 -45.41 -43.80 -8.40
CA LYS A 7 -44.53 -43.07 -7.47
C LYS A 7 -45.24 -42.90 -6.13
N ILE A 8 -44.58 -43.31 -5.04
CA ILE A 8 -45.03 -43.06 -3.67
C ILE A 8 -44.06 -42.05 -3.08
N ASN A 9 -44.55 -40.85 -2.79
CA ASN A 9 -43.80 -39.83 -2.07
C ASN A 9 -44.03 -40.05 -0.57
N ILE A 10 -42.94 -40.25 0.18
CA ILE A 10 -42.97 -40.34 1.65
C ILE A 10 -42.31 -39.07 2.19
N GLU A 11 -43.07 -38.27 2.91
CA GLU A 11 -42.59 -37.05 3.56
C GLU A 11 -42.53 -37.27 5.08
N PHE A 12 -41.35 -37.08 5.67
CA PHE A 12 -41.16 -37.15 7.12
C PHE A 12 -41.35 -35.76 7.72
N ALA A 13 -42.59 -35.42 8.07
CA ALA A 13 -42.91 -34.15 8.72
C ALA A 13 -42.41 -34.13 10.18
N GLY A 14 -41.50 -33.20 10.51
CA GLY A 14 -41.00 -33.02 11.87
C GLY A 14 -40.10 -31.79 12.02
N ALA A 15 -40.20 -31.11 13.16
CA ALA A 15 -39.33 -29.96 13.47
C ALA A 15 -37.89 -30.40 13.75
N GLY A 16 -36.91 -29.65 13.25
CA GLY A 16 -35.48 -29.87 13.54
C GLY A 16 -34.83 -31.07 12.87
N ASN A 17 -35.53 -31.78 11.97
CA ASN A 17 -34.93 -32.79 11.07
C ASN A 17 -34.08 -33.85 11.80
N VAL A 18 -34.54 -34.33 12.95
CA VAL A 18 -33.79 -35.24 13.85
C VAL A 18 -33.66 -36.68 13.29
N GLY A 19 -33.88 -36.88 11.98
CA GLY A 19 -34.15 -38.19 11.38
C GLY A 19 -33.72 -38.34 9.92
N ASP A 20 -32.61 -37.76 9.45
CA ASP A 20 -32.10 -38.10 8.10
C ASP A 20 -31.58 -39.56 8.00
N GLY A 21 -31.73 -40.38 9.05
CA GLY A 21 -31.34 -41.80 9.08
C GLY A 21 -32.39 -42.81 8.59
N TRP A 22 -33.59 -42.41 8.17
CA TRP A 22 -34.62 -43.37 7.73
C TRP A 22 -34.26 -44.05 6.40
N ALA A 23 -34.11 -45.38 6.42
CA ALA A 23 -34.08 -46.20 5.22
C ALA A 23 -35.51 -46.56 4.81
N VAL A 24 -35.90 -46.20 3.59
CA VAL A 24 -37.17 -46.61 2.98
C VAL A 24 -36.91 -47.81 2.09
N SER A 25 -37.59 -48.93 2.36
CA SER A 25 -37.66 -50.09 1.47
C SER A 25 -39.13 -50.43 1.19
N GLY A 26 -39.36 -51.29 0.19
CA GLY A 26 -40.69 -51.78 -0.15
C GLY A 26 -40.61 -53.15 -0.81
N GLU A 27 -41.69 -53.93 -0.66
CA GLU A 27 -41.82 -55.29 -1.18
C GLU A 27 -42.99 -55.36 -2.16
N VAL A 28 -42.84 -56.11 -3.27
CA VAL A 28 -43.89 -56.26 -4.28
C VAL A 28 -44.62 -57.60 -4.10
N ILE A 29 -45.77 -57.54 -3.45
CA ILE A 29 -46.57 -58.71 -3.07
C ILE A 29 -47.30 -59.43 -4.22
N ASN A 30 -47.33 -58.86 -5.44
CA ASN A 30 -48.18 -59.35 -6.54
C ASN A 30 -47.47 -59.59 -7.87
N LYS A 31 -46.14 -59.43 -7.95
CA LYS A 31 -45.34 -59.70 -9.15
C LYS A 31 -43.86 -59.93 -8.80
N ALA A 32 -43.35 -61.13 -9.10
CA ALA A 32 -41.98 -61.52 -8.76
C ALA A 32 -40.89 -60.66 -9.45
N ASP A 33 -41.12 -60.25 -10.71
CA ASP A 33 -40.13 -59.51 -11.52
C ASP A 33 -40.22 -57.97 -11.35
N ALA A 34 -40.79 -57.48 -10.25
CA ALA A 34 -40.99 -56.06 -10.03
C ALA A 34 -39.98 -55.50 -9.02
N ALA A 35 -39.25 -54.46 -9.42
CA ALA A 35 -38.28 -53.77 -8.57
C ALA A 35 -38.85 -52.44 -8.04
N ILE A 36 -38.58 -52.14 -6.77
CA ILE A 36 -38.82 -50.83 -6.16
C ILE A 36 -37.48 -50.13 -5.98
N LEU A 37 -37.35 -48.91 -6.49
CA LEU A 37 -36.19 -48.04 -6.30
C LEU A 37 -36.56 -46.92 -5.33
N SER A 38 -35.91 -46.90 -4.16
CA SER A 38 -35.99 -45.83 -3.18
C SER A 38 -34.79 -44.89 -3.30
N PHE A 39 -35.03 -43.59 -3.37
CA PHE A 39 -34.00 -42.56 -3.28
C PHE A 39 -34.56 -41.32 -2.56
N LYS A 40 -33.69 -40.51 -1.94
CA LYS A 40 -34.09 -39.27 -1.29
C LYS A 40 -34.21 -38.14 -2.30
N THR A 41 -35.40 -37.55 -2.45
CA THR A 41 -35.64 -36.40 -3.33
C THR A 41 -35.22 -35.08 -2.68
N VAL A 42 -35.41 -34.96 -1.37
CA VAL A 42 -34.96 -33.83 -0.54
C VAL A 42 -34.24 -34.43 0.67
N PRO A 43 -32.92 -34.22 0.83
CA PRO A 43 -32.19 -34.64 2.02
C PRO A 43 -32.53 -33.71 3.18
N GLY A 44 -32.56 -34.26 4.39
CA GLY A 44 -32.76 -33.45 5.58
C GLY A 44 -31.61 -32.47 5.86
N VAL A 45 -31.92 -31.35 6.51
CA VAL A 45 -30.93 -30.38 7.03
C VAL A 45 -30.83 -30.53 8.54
N ASP A 46 -29.68 -31.01 9.03
CA ASP A 46 -29.37 -31.10 10.47
C ASP A 46 -29.74 -29.82 11.25
N PRO A 47 -30.14 -29.94 12.52
CA PRO A 47 -30.35 -28.78 13.38
C PRO A 47 -29.05 -27.96 13.52
N GLY A 48 -29.19 -26.64 13.38
CA GLY A 48 -28.11 -25.67 13.48
C GLY A 48 -28.64 -24.26 13.16
N GLU A 49 -27.91 -23.24 13.60
CA GLU A 49 -28.23 -21.85 13.27
C GLU A 49 -27.42 -21.34 12.06
N PRO A 50 -27.98 -20.42 11.25
CA PRO A 50 -27.25 -19.87 10.11
C PRO A 50 -26.14 -18.92 10.58
N LEU A 51 -24.88 -19.29 10.34
CA LEU A 51 -23.72 -18.43 10.63
C LEU A 51 -23.64 -17.21 9.68
N ILE A 52 -24.18 -17.35 8.46
CA ILE A 52 -24.24 -16.29 7.44
C ILE A 52 -25.71 -16.12 7.04
N SER A 53 -26.26 -14.92 7.22
CA SER A 53 -27.65 -14.57 6.86
C SER A 53 -27.85 -13.05 6.89
N ALA A 54 -29.02 -12.55 6.49
CA ALA A 54 -29.36 -11.13 6.62
C ALA A 54 -29.24 -10.62 8.07
N ASP A 55 -29.70 -11.42 9.04
CA ASP A 55 -29.69 -11.05 10.47
C ASP A 55 -28.29 -11.22 11.10
N ARG A 56 -27.64 -12.35 10.81
CA ARG A 56 -26.33 -12.72 11.37
C ARG A 56 -25.14 -12.07 10.65
N GLY A 57 -25.35 -11.49 9.48
CA GLY A 57 -24.35 -10.78 8.69
C GLY A 57 -23.53 -11.66 7.75
N TRP A 58 -22.48 -11.05 7.19
CA TRP A 58 -21.56 -11.63 6.20
C TRP A 58 -20.13 -11.68 6.75
N PRO A 59 -19.22 -12.52 6.21
CA PRO A 59 -17.80 -12.49 6.56
C PRO A 59 -17.17 -11.11 6.29
N HIS A 60 -16.25 -10.70 7.15
CA HIS A 60 -15.51 -9.43 7.02
C HIS A 60 -14.33 -9.53 6.05
N CYS A 61 -13.69 -10.70 5.98
CA CYS A 61 -12.52 -10.95 5.14
C CYS A 61 -12.53 -12.36 4.54
N GLY A 62 -11.76 -12.55 3.47
CA GLY A 62 -11.50 -13.86 2.89
C GLY A 62 -10.24 -13.88 2.02
N ALA A 63 -9.77 -15.08 1.71
CA ALA A 63 -8.57 -15.34 0.92
C ALA A 63 -8.66 -16.71 0.22
N PHE A 64 -7.90 -16.91 -0.85
CA PHE A 64 -7.70 -18.23 -1.43
C PHE A 64 -6.42 -18.87 -0.87
N TYR A 65 -6.51 -20.10 -0.38
CA TYR A 65 -5.37 -20.84 0.14
C TYR A 65 -5.59 -22.35 -0.04
N SER A 66 -4.55 -23.09 -0.45
CA SER A 66 -4.58 -24.55 -0.63
C SER A 66 -5.82 -25.09 -1.38
N GLN A 67 -6.15 -24.47 -2.52
CA GLN A 67 -7.34 -24.78 -3.35
C GLN A 67 -8.69 -24.69 -2.61
N ARG A 68 -8.80 -23.80 -1.62
CA ARG A 68 -10.03 -23.50 -0.89
C ARG A 68 -10.28 -21.99 -0.84
N LEU A 69 -11.55 -21.59 -0.73
CA LEU A 69 -11.92 -20.24 -0.34
C LEU A 69 -12.06 -20.20 1.18
N LEU A 70 -11.26 -19.35 1.83
CA LEU A 70 -11.30 -19.07 3.26
C LEU A 70 -12.08 -17.78 3.48
N ILE A 71 -12.94 -17.76 4.50
CA ILE A 71 -13.69 -16.59 4.94
C ILE A 71 -13.77 -16.54 6.47
N GLY A 72 -13.78 -15.34 7.06
CA GLY A 72 -13.77 -15.17 8.51
C GLY A 72 -14.22 -13.79 8.99
N GLY A 73 -14.17 -13.59 10.30
CA GLY A 73 -14.59 -12.33 10.94
C GLY A 73 -16.11 -12.14 10.91
N PHE A 74 -16.87 -13.20 11.20
CA PHE A 74 -18.34 -13.16 11.19
C PHE A 74 -18.91 -12.25 12.28
N LYS A 75 -20.00 -11.53 11.99
CA LYS A 75 -20.66 -10.65 12.97
C LYS A 75 -21.17 -11.41 14.22
N SER A 76 -21.59 -12.66 14.10
CA SER A 76 -22.03 -13.49 15.23
C SER A 76 -20.95 -14.40 15.84
N LEU A 77 -19.84 -14.63 15.16
CA LEU A 77 -18.75 -15.49 15.62
C LEU A 77 -17.40 -14.91 15.13
N ALA A 78 -17.00 -13.83 15.79
CA ALA A 78 -15.93 -12.94 15.33
C ALA A 78 -14.52 -13.58 15.34
N ASN A 79 -14.30 -14.55 16.22
CA ASN A 79 -13.06 -15.30 16.38
C ASN A 79 -12.99 -16.57 15.50
N ALA A 80 -13.93 -16.78 14.59
CA ALA A 80 -13.94 -17.96 13.71
C ALA A 80 -13.73 -17.63 12.23
N TRP A 81 -13.15 -18.59 11.54
CA TRP A 81 -12.97 -18.64 10.10
C TRP A 81 -13.40 -20.02 9.59
N MET A 82 -13.72 -20.12 8.31
CA MET A 82 -14.06 -21.39 7.67
C MET A 82 -13.38 -21.50 6.32
N PHE A 83 -13.28 -22.73 5.80
CA PHE A 83 -12.77 -23.01 4.47
C PHE A 83 -13.71 -23.92 3.67
N SER A 84 -13.79 -23.66 2.37
CA SER A 84 -14.59 -24.46 1.43
C SER A 84 -14.02 -25.87 1.25
N LYS A 85 -14.77 -26.75 0.60
CA LYS A 85 -14.25 -28.00 0.05
C LYS A 85 -13.10 -27.73 -0.94
N VAL A 86 -12.12 -28.63 -1.01
CA VAL A 86 -10.99 -28.52 -1.97
C VAL A 86 -11.53 -28.54 -3.40
N GLY A 87 -11.13 -27.55 -4.20
CA GLY A 87 -11.53 -27.41 -5.61
C GLY A 87 -12.97 -26.93 -5.84
N ASP A 88 -13.75 -26.74 -4.79
CA ASP A 88 -15.16 -26.31 -4.85
C ASP A 88 -15.37 -25.15 -3.87
N TYR A 89 -15.12 -23.94 -4.36
CA TYR A 89 -14.98 -22.72 -3.54
C TYR A 89 -16.25 -22.25 -2.84
N TYR A 90 -17.42 -22.67 -3.31
CA TYR A 90 -18.71 -22.23 -2.78
C TYR A 90 -19.38 -23.29 -1.89
N ASN A 91 -18.72 -24.44 -1.71
CA ASN A 91 -19.26 -25.58 -0.97
C ASN A 91 -18.71 -25.63 0.46
N TYR A 92 -19.56 -25.23 1.40
CA TYR A 92 -19.33 -25.27 2.84
C TYR A 92 -20.20 -26.34 3.54
N ASP A 93 -20.66 -27.35 2.80
CA ASP A 93 -21.52 -28.39 3.33
C ASP A 93 -20.79 -29.26 4.37
N LYS A 94 -21.22 -29.13 5.63
CA LYS A 94 -20.62 -29.84 6.77
C LYS A 94 -20.69 -31.37 6.66
N ARG A 95 -21.56 -31.92 5.80
CA ARG A 95 -21.78 -33.38 5.63
C ARG A 95 -20.59 -34.11 5.00
N PHE A 96 -19.73 -33.43 4.24
CA PHE A 96 -18.46 -34.02 3.77
C PHE A 96 -17.48 -34.14 4.94
N THR A 97 -17.26 -35.35 5.46
CA THR A 97 -16.41 -35.61 6.64
C THR A 97 -14.95 -35.93 6.29
N GLU A 98 -14.63 -36.08 5.00
CA GLU A 98 -13.28 -36.40 4.53
C GLU A 98 -12.31 -35.23 4.71
N ALA A 99 -10.99 -35.50 4.64
CA ALA A 99 -9.95 -34.48 4.79
C ALA A 99 -10.11 -33.27 3.84
N ASN A 100 -10.62 -33.51 2.63
CA ASN A 100 -10.88 -32.47 1.63
C ASN A 100 -12.21 -31.70 1.85
N GLY A 101 -13.05 -32.11 2.80
CA GLY A 101 -14.31 -31.44 3.15
C GLY A 101 -14.10 -30.06 3.78
N PRO A 102 -15.17 -29.25 3.93
CA PRO A 102 -15.13 -27.93 4.54
C PRO A 102 -15.22 -28.01 6.07
N ALA A 103 -14.64 -27.02 6.76
CA ALA A 103 -14.72 -26.89 8.22
C ALA A 103 -14.91 -25.43 8.66
N LEU A 104 -15.60 -25.26 9.79
CA LEU A 104 -15.64 -24.04 10.59
C LEU A 104 -14.67 -24.21 11.75
N ILE A 105 -13.74 -23.27 11.90
CA ILE A 105 -12.66 -23.30 12.88
C ILE A 105 -12.78 -22.05 13.77
N PRO A 106 -13.30 -22.19 15.01
CA PRO A 106 -13.10 -21.17 16.03
C PRO A 106 -11.62 -21.15 16.45
N MET A 107 -11.05 -19.96 16.62
CA MET A 107 -9.73 -19.82 17.22
C MET A 107 -9.85 -19.88 18.76
N ASP A 108 -8.89 -20.55 19.41
CA ASP A 108 -8.77 -20.59 20.87
C ASP A 108 -8.13 -19.30 21.38
N VAL A 109 -8.97 -18.25 21.46
CA VAL A 109 -8.57 -16.87 21.80
C VAL A 109 -9.51 -16.26 22.83
N ALA A 110 -9.07 -15.18 23.47
CA ALA A 110 -9.85 -14.49 24.48
C ALA A 110 -11.14 -13.88 23.89
N GLY A 111 -12.19 -13.84 24.72
CA GLY A 111 -13.50 -13.30 24.31
C GLY A 111 -13.41 -11.84 23.86
N GLY A 112 -13.99 -11.54 22.69
CA GLY A 112 -14.04 -10.21 22.09
C GLY A 112 -13.01 -9.96 20.99
N GLU A 113 -12.05 -10.87 20.80
CA GLU A 113 -11.11 -10.80 19.69
C GLU A 113 -11.80 -11.15 18.35
N ARG A 114 -11.56 -10.32 17.32
CA ARG A 114 -12.17 -10.48 15.98
C ARG A 114 -11.11 -10.64 14.90
N ILE A 115 -11.30 -11.60 14.00
CA ILE A 115 -10.50 -11.74 12.78
C ILE A 115 -10.80 -10.55 11.85
N GLU A 116 -9.76 -9.80 11.50
CA GLU A 116 -9.83 -8.62 10.62
C GLU A 116 -9.37 -8.94 9.20
N ARG A 117 -8.30 -9.74 9.06
CA ARG A 117 -7.71 -10.17 7.78
C ARG A 117 -7.20 -11.61 7.84
N ILE A 118 -7.37 -12.33 6.73
CA ILE A 118 -6.71 -13.61 6.46
C ILE A 118 -5.77 -13.35 5.28
N VAL A 119 -4.49 -13.68 5.40
CA VAL A 119 -3.46 -13.38 4.39
C VAL A 119 -2.73 -14.66 3.98
N PRO A 120 -2.75 -15.05 2.70
CA PRO A 120 -1.97 -16.19 2.22
C PRO A 120 -0.50 -15.78 2.12
N ASN A 121 0.37 -16.54 2.79
CA ASN A 121 1.83 -16.41 2.76
C ASN A 121 2.43 -17.85 2.78
N ARG A 122 3.75 -18.03 3.02
CA ARG A 122 4.46 -19.32 3.18
C ARG A 122 3.69 -20.31 4.09
N ASN A 123 3.09 -19.76 5.14
CA ASN A 123 2.05 -20.37 5.94
C ASN A 123 0.87 -19.35 6.00
N LEU A 124 -0.34 -19.81 6.30
CA LEU A 124 -1.50 -18.92 6.41
C LEU A 124 -1.35 -17.98 7.61
N LEU A 125 -1.53 -16.68 7.39
CA LEU A 125 -1.57 -15.67 8.45
C LEU A 125 -3.01 -15.24 8.74
N ILE A 126 -3.32 -15.05 10.02
CA ILE A 126 -4.61 -14.55 10.49
C ILE A 126 -4.32 -13.37 11.43
N PHE A 127 -4.77 -12.19 11.04
CA PHE A 127 -4.62 -10.96 11.81
C PHE A 127 -5.96 -10.61 12.46
N THR A 128 -5.93 -10.33 13.75
CA THR A 128 -7.10 -9.99 14.55
C THR A 128 -7.03 -8.54 15.03
N THR A 129 -8.04 -8.12 15.80
CA THR A 129 -8.02 -6.84 16.54
C THR A 129 -6.97 -6.75 17.66
N GLN A 130 -6.36 -7.85 18.10
CA GLN A 130 -5.47 -7.87 19.28
C GLN A 130 -4.10 -8.55 19.03
N ALA A 131 -3.99 -9.40 18.01
CA ALA A 131 -2.82 -10.23 17.81
C ALA A 131 -2.68 -10.72 16.36
N GLU A 132 -1.49 -11.24 16.09
CA GLU A 132 -1.09 -11.84 14.83
C GLU A 132 -0.89 -13.33 15.06
N TYR A 133 -1.48 -14.16 14.21
CA TYR A 133 -1.37 -15.61 14.25
C TYR A 133 -0.94 -16.17 12.91
N TRP A 134 -0.31 -17.34 12.95
CA TRP A 134 -0.01 -18.14 11.78
C TRP A 134 -0.38 -19.61 12.02
N LEU A 135 -0.68 -20.35 10.95
CA LEU A 135 -0.92 -21.79 11.04
C LEU A 135 0.39 -22.56 10.87
N ALA A 136 0.70 -23.45 11.82
CA ALA A 136 1.88 -24.31 11.72
C ALA A 136 1.82 -25.22 10.48
N GLU A 137 0.62 -25.71 10.15
CA GLU A 137 0.37 -26.57 9.00
C GLU A 137 0.32 -25.77 7.68
N ARG A 138 0.97 -26.30 6.63
CA ARG A 138 0.86 -25.75 5.28
C ARG A 138 -0.36 -26.23 4.50
N ALA A 139 -0.99 -27.32 4.93
CA ALA A 139 -2.17 -27.91 4.29
C ALA A 139 -3.35 -27.94 5.27
N LEU A 140 -4.54 -27.56 4.78
CA LEU A 140 -5.76 -27.56 5.59
C LEU A 140 -6.54 -28.86 5.38
N SER A 141 -6.78 -29.58 6.48
CA SER A 141 -7.63 -30.77 6.52
C SER A 141 -8.83 -30.53 7.44
N LYS A 142 -9.98 -31.12 7.11
CA LYS A 142 -11.12 -31.19 8.04
C LYS A 142 -10.86 -32.13 9.23
N THR A 143 -10.01 -33.15 9.03
CA THR A 143 -9.77 -34.22 10.02
C THR A 143 -8.68 -33.88 11.04
N GLN A 144 -8.09 -32.69 10.97
CA GLN A 144 -7.04 -32.22 11.86
C GLN A 144 -7.35 -30.78 12.26
N ALA A 145 -7.36 -30.50 13.56
CA ALA A 145 -7.49 -29.13 14.06
C ALA A 145 -6.24 -28.32 13.65
N PRO A 146 -6.37 -27.15 12.98
CA PRO A 146 -5.23 -26.28 12.68
C PRO A 146 -4.62 -25.72 13.96
N ASN A 147 -3.29 -25.61 14.00
CA ASN A 147 -2.57 -25.05 15.15
C ASN A 147 -2.31 -23.55 14.95
N HIS A 148 -3.07 -22.70 15.64
CA HIS A 148 -2.90 -21.24 15.65
C HIS A 148 -1.74 -20.82 16.57
N VAL A 149 -0.58 -20.54 15.99
CA VAL A 149 0.58 -20.04 16.73
C VAL A 149 0.54 -18.51 16.74
N GLN A 150 0.59 -17.91 17.92
CA GLN A 150 0.67 -16.45 18.09
C GLN A 150 2.09 -15.94 17.78
N SER A 151 2.24 -14.99 16.85
CA SER A 151 3.52 -14.30 16.60
C SER A 151 3.69 -13.04 17.47
N SER A 152 2.61 -12.30 17.71
CA SER A 152 2.66 -11.02 18.43
C SER A 152 1.29 -10.57 18.97
N ARG A 153 1.26 -9.43 19.66
CA ARG A 153 0.09 -8.85 20.37
C ARG A 153 -0.19 -7.40 19.96
N HIS A 154 0.03 -7.06 18.69
CA HIS A 154 -0.16 -5.69 18.21
C HIS A 154 -1.59 -5.46 17.70
N GLY A 155 -2.19 -6.49 17.13
CA GLY A 155 -3.45 -6.43 16.39
C GLY A 155 -3.27 -5.64 15.09
N THR A 156 -4.15 -5.88 14.12
CA THR A 156 -4.16 -5.07 12.90
C THR A 156 -5.24 -4.01 12.92
N ARG A 157 -4.96 -2.86 12.30
CA ARG A 157 -5.95 -1.80 12.12
C ARG A 157 -7.08 -2.24 11.19
N ARG A 158 -8.30 -2.17 11.71
CA ARG A 158 -9.52 -2.51 10.98
C ARG A 158 -9.65 -1.75 9.66
N GLY A 159 -10.02 -2.46 8.59
CA GLY A 159 -10.30 -1.90 7.27
C GLY A 159 -9.06 -1.66 6.39
N VAL A 160 -7.87 -1.49 6.98
CA VAL A 160 -6.62 -1.28 6.22
C VAL A 160 -6.19 -2.58 5.54
N ALA A 161 -5.58 -2.48 4.35
CA ALA A 161 -5.00 -3.63 3.65
C ALA A 161 -3.67 -4.07 4.30
N ILE A 162 -3.39 -5.37 4.26
CA ILE A 162 -2.07 -5.93 4.59
C ILE A 162 -1.39 -6.23 3.26
N VAL A 163 -0.14 -5.77 3.10
CA VAL A 163 0.57 -5.83 1.82
C VAL A 163 1.83 -6.67 1.93
N GLU A 164 2.14 -7.44 0.88
CA GLU A 164 3.25 -8.41 0.91
C GLU A 164 4.53 -7.82 0.31
N ASN A 165 5.61 -7.84 1.10
CA ASN A 165 6.95 -7.40 0.73
C ASN A 165 7.96 -8.52 0.99
N GLU A 166 8.51 -9.14 -0.06
CA GLU A 166 9.61 -10.13 0.05
C GLU A 166 9.33 -11.30 1.04
N GLY A 167 8.09 -11.80 1.03
CA GLY A 167 7.61 -12.87 1.92
C GLY A 167 7.22 -12.40 3.33
N ALA A 168 7.38 -11.12 3.65
CA ALA A 168 6.86 -10.51 4.86
C ALA A 168 5.51 -9.82 4.63
N ALA A 169 4.66 -9.81 5.65
CA ALA A 169 3.39 -9.10 5.65
C ALA A 169 3.55 -7.74 6.35
N LEU A 170 3.42 -6.64 5.61
CA LEU A 170 3.41 -5.28 6.15
C LEU A 170 1.99 -4.88 6.53
N PHE A 171 1.82 -4.44 7.78
CA PHE A 171 0.53 -4.13 8.37
C PHE A 171 0.63 -2.94 9.31
N LEU A 172 -0.48 -2.23 9.54
CA LEU A 172 -0.57 -1.28 10.64
C LEU A 172 -1.06 -1.99 11.90
N HIS A 173 -0.45 -1.63 13.03
CA HIS A 173 -0.90 -2.04 14.36
C HIS A 173 -2.32 -1.52 14.64
N SER A 174 -3.01 -2.05 15.65
CA SER A 174 -4.43 -1.76 15.92
C SER A 174 -4.78 -0.27 16.09
N ASP A 175 -3.82 0.55 16.51
CA ASP A 175 -3.93 2.02 16.61
C ASP A 175 -3.84 2.73 15.24
N GLY A 176 -3.02 2.20 14.33
CA GLY A 176 -2.65 2.81 13.06
C GLY A 176 -1.41 3.70 13.10
N ASP A 177 -0.70 3.76 14.23
CA ASP A 177 0.43 4.67 14.46
C ASP A 177 1.79 3.96 14.26
N VAL A 178 1.79 2.62 14.23
CA VAL A 178 2.96 1.81 13.93
C VAL A 178 2.73 0.97 12.67
N LEU A 179 3.72 1.01 11.77
CA LEU A 179 3.84 0.12 10.62
C LEU A 179 4.78 -1.03 11.01
N GLY A 180 4.20 -2.22 11.14
CA GLY A 180 4.91 -3.46 11.45
C GLY A 180 5.17 -4.31 10.20
N GLU A 181 6.23 -5.11 10.26
CA GLU A 181 6.54 -6.20 9.36
C GLU A 181 6.43 -7.52 10.13
N ASN A 182 5.55 -8.44 9.69
CA ASN A 182 5.50 -9.81 10.21
C ASN A 182 6.16 -10.79 9.21
N ARG A 183 7.28 -11.41 9.60
CA ARG A 183 8.07 -12.30 8.73
C ARG A 183 8.46 -13.60 9.42
N TYR A 184 8.37 -14.71 8.69
CA TYR A 184 8.94 -15.98 9.12
C TYR A 184 10.48 -15.94 9.16
N THR A 185 11.07 -16.37 10.28
CA THR A 185 12.51 -16.61 10.39
C THR A 185 12.79 -18.10 10.52
N ASP A 186 13.71 -18.63 9.70
CA ASP A 186 14.12 -20.04 9.80
C ASP A 186 15.00 -20.31 11.05
N VAL A 187 15.50 -19.26 11.71
CA VAL A 187 16.31 -19.33 12.94
C VAL A 187 15.43 -19.64 14.17
N GLU A 188 14.31 -18.93 14.32
CA GLU A 188 13.37 -19.17 15.43
C GLU A 188 12.30 -20.22 15.08
N GLY A 189 12.16 -20.56 13.80
CA GLY A 189 11.08 -21.41 13.30
C GLY A 189 9.70 -20.76 13.42
N ASN A 190 9.65 -19.44 13.52
CA ASN A 190 8.47 -18.66 13.89
C ASN A 190 8.30 -17.42 13.02
N PHE A 191 7.08 -16.88 12.98
CA PHE A 191 6.81 -15.53 12.51
C PHE A 191 7.17 -14.51 13.59
N VAL A 192 7.96 -13.49 13.22
CA VAL A 192 8.42 -12.41 14.09
C VAL A 192 7.87 -11.09 13.54
N ALA A 193 7.19 -10.34 14.40
CA ALA A 193 6.76 -8.99 14.10
C ALA A 193 7.83 -7.97 14.52
N THR A 194 8.16 -7.03 13.63
CA THR A 194 9.14 -5.96 13.85
C THR A 194 8.63 -4.60 13.39
N ASP A 195 8.90 -3.56 14.18
CA ASP A 195 8.34 -2.22 13.96
C ASP A 195 9.21 -1.42 12.98
N ILE A 196 8.89 -1.45 11.68
CA ILE A 196 9.69 -0.76 10.66
C ILE A 196 9.53 0.77 10.69
N SER A 197 8.48 1.31 11.33
CA SER A 197 8.32 2.74 11.57
C SER A 197 9.01 3.27 12.84
N LEU A 198 9.79 2.46 13.57
CA LEU A 198 10.39 2.84 14.85
C LEU A 198 11.27 4.11 14.79
N LEU A 199 11.94 4.36 13.66
CA LEU A 199 12.75 5.56 13.44
C LEU A 199 11.93 6.77 12.91
N ALA A 200 10.67 6.56 12.57
CA ALA A 200 9.78 7.55 11.97
C ALA A 200 8.36 7.61 12.59
N PRO A 201 8.15 7.47 13.92
CA PRO A 201 6.82 7.43 14.53
C PRO A 201 6.05 8.76 14.39
N HIS A 202 6.77 9.85 14.11
CA HIS A 202 6.16 11.15 13.83
C HIS A 202 5.57 11.26 12.40
N LEU A 203 5.82 10.27 11.53
CA LEU A 203 5.30 10.22 10.15
C LEU A 203 4.13 9.25 9.99
N VAL A 204 4.03 8.22 10.81
CA VAL A 204 2.92 7.26 10.80
C VAL A 204 1.96 7.64 11.91
N LYS A 205 0.77 8.15 11.55
CA LYS A 205 -0.30 8.51 12.49
C LYS A 205 -1.64 8.20 11.87
N HIS A 206 -2.35 7.25 12.47
CA HIS A 206 -3.67 6.78 12.05
C HIS A 206 -3.71 6.45 10.54
N GLY A 207 -2.82 5.55 10.10
CA GLY A 207 -2.76 5.12 8.71
C GLY A 207 -4.06 4.44 8.27
N LYS A 208 -4.59 4.88 7.14
CA LYS A 208 -5.92 4.55 6.61
C LYS A 208 -5.88 3.55 5.46
N ASP A 209 -4.84 3.61 4.63
CA ASP A 209 -4.72 2.80 3.43
C ASP A 209 -3.25 2.51 3.09
N LEU A 210 -2.99 1.35 2.48
CA LEU A 210 -1.66 0.84 2.15
C LEU A 210 -1.66 0.14 0.79
N ALA A 211 -0.67 0.46 -0.06
CA ALA A 211 -0.38 -0.31 -1.27
C ALA A 211 1.12 -0.29 -1.57
N ILE A 212 1.69 -1.43 -1.98
CA ILE A 212 3.13 -1.54 -2.29
C ILE A 212 3.37 -1.78 -3.78
N ARG A 213 4.24 -0.95 -4.36
CA ARG A 213 4.77 -1.12 -5.72
C ARG A 213 6.12 -1.80 -5.62
N ARG A 214 6.28 -2.95 -6.27
CA ARG A 214 7.55 -3.70 -6.29
C ARG A 214 8.56 -2.96 -7.18
N ALA A 215 9.85 -3.19 -6.96
CA ALA A 215 10.89 -2.69 -7.85
C ALA A 215 10.82 -3.37 -9.22
N ASN A 216 11.00 -2.61 -10.30
CA ASN A 216 11.12 -3.15 -11.66
C ASN A 216 12.58 -3.52 -12.03
N THR A 217 13.53 -3.12 -11.19
CA THR A 217 14.98 -3.28 -11.37
C THR A 217 15.61 -3.59 -10.02
N SER A 218 16.56 -4.52 -9.96
CA SER A 218 17.22 -4.97 -8.71
C SER A 218 17.92 -3.87 -7.91
N THR A 219 18.24 -2.74 -8.54
CA THR A 219 18.89 -1.57 -7.92
C THR A 219 17.91 -0.59 -7.28
N SER A 220 16.60 -0.86 -7.29
CA SER A 220 15.57 0.00 -6.70
C SER A 220 14.88 -0.69 -5.52
N GLY A 221 14.51 0.09 -4.50
CA GLY A 221 13.66 -0.40 -3.41
C GLY A 221 12.20 -0.54 -3.83
N ASN A 222 11.46 -1.38 -3.10
CA ASN A 222 10.01 -1.44 -3.18
C ASN A 222 9.42 -0.16 -2.55
N LEU A 223 8.38 0.40 -3.16
CA LEU A 223 7.78 1.67 -2.75
C LEU A 223 6.39 1.42 -2.15
N LEU A 224 6.28 1.56 -0.83
CA LEU A 224 5.02 1.54 -0.12
C LEU A 224 4.38 2.94 -0.14
N GLY A 225 3.18 3.03 -0.69
CA GLY A 225 2.29 4.18 -0.53
C GLY A 225 1.40 3.98 0.70
N MET A 226 1.30 5.00 1.53
CA MET A 226 0.46 5.04 2.72
C MET A 226 -0.33 6.34 2.75
N ILE A 227 -1.59 6.27 3.15
CA ILE A 227 -2.44 7.44 3.41
C ILE A 227 -2.82 7.45 4.88
N LEU A 228 -2.85 8.63 5.51
CA LEU A 228 -3.27 8.84 6.89
C LEU A 228 -4.73 9.33 6.95
N ASP A 229 -5.41 9.17 8.09
CA ASP A 229 -6.75 9.71 8.31
C ASP A 229 -6.83 11.24 8.12
N SER A 230 -5.74 11.96 8.36
CA SER A 230 -5.64 13.41 8.10
C SER A 230 -5.71 13.79 6.61
N GLY A 231 -5.68 12.81 5.71
CA GLY A 231 -5.57 13.03 4.26
C GLY A 231 -4.15 13.34 3.79
N GLU A 232 -3.16 13.29 4.69
CA GLU A 232 -1.74 13.31 4.29
C GLU A 232 -1.29 11.95 3.75
N ALA A 233 -0.33 11.97 2.84
CA ALA A 233 0.29 10.75 2.30
C ALA A 233 1.77 10.61 2.71
N ARG A 234 2.23 9.36 2.71
CA ARG A 234 3.62 8.96 2.90
C ARG A 234 4.04 8.02 1.78
N LEU A 235 5.30 8.12 1.41
CA LEU A 235 6.02 7.18 0.55
C LEU A 235 7.14 6.57 1.38
N VAL A 236 7.20 5.25 1.47
CA VAL A 236 8.24 4.52 2.20
C VAL A 236 9.00 3.66 1.22
N THR A 237 10.28 3.97 1.00
CA THR A 237 11.16 3.15 0.15
C THR A 237 11.82 2.10 1.03
N ILE A 238 11.61 0.82 0.68
CA ILE A 238 12.09 -0.34 1.42
C ILE A 238 13.06 -1.12 0.52
N LEU A 239 14.32 -1.23 0.91
CA LEU A 239 15.32 -2.06 0.24
C LEU A 239 16.02 -2.93 1.29
N ARG A 240 15.56 -4.17 1.42
CA ARG A 240 15.91 -5.04 2.55
C ARG A 240 17.39 -5.44 2.58
N GLU A 241 17.97 -5.75 1.42
CA GLU A 241 19.37 -6.19 1.31
C GLU A 241 20.39 -5.15 1.80
N GLN A 242 19.96 -3.90 1.94
CA GLN A 242 20.77 -2.77 2.43
C GLN A 242 20.22 -2.19 3.76
N GLU A 243 19.25 -2.87 4.39
CA GLU A 243 18.55 -2.43 5.61
C GLU A 243 17.92 -1.02 5.51
N VAL A 244 17.59 -0.57 4.30
CA VAL A 244 17.04 0.78 4.07
C VAL A 244 15.51 0.78 4.21
N THR A 245 15.01 1.57 5.16
CA THR A 245 13.59 1.95 5.26
C THR A 245 13.47 3.47 5.33
N ALA A 246 13.23 4.11 4.19
CA ALA A 246 13.24 5.57 4.05
C ALA A 246 11.81 6.14 3.93
N PHE A 247 11.31 6.74 5.00
CA PHE A 247 10.01 7.42 5.04
C PHE A 247 10.09 8.85 4.49
N THR A 248 9.19 9.19 3.57
CA THR A 248 9.07 10.50 2.93
C THR A 248 7.62 10.99 3.01
N ARG A 249 7.42 12.30 3.25
CA ARG A 249 6.08 12.92 3.13
C ARG A 249 5.76 13.16 1.66
N MET A 250 4.59 12.74 1.20
CA MET A 250 4.11 13.07 -0.15
C MET A 250 3.18 14.27 -0.07
N THR A 251 3.60 15.39 -0.65
CA THR A 251 2.84 16.65 -0.69
C THR A 251 2.39 16.94 -2.11
N THR A 252 1.10 17.25 -2.28
CA THR A 252 0.53 17.64 -3.58
C THR A 252 -0.67 18.56 -3.36
N ALA A 253 -1.09 19.30 -4.40
CA ALA A 253 -2.21 20.25 -4.33
C ALA A 253 -3.59 19.55 -4.28
N GLY A 254 -3.95 18.97 -3.14
CA GLY A 254 -5.20 18.24 -2.93
C GLY A 254 -5.09 17.22 -1.80
N THR A 255 -6.11 16.39 -1.61
CA THR A 255 -6.18 15.42 -0.51
C THR A 255 -6.21 13.99 -1.03
N PRO A 256 -5.13 13.20 -0.89
CA PRO A 256 -5.15 11.75 -1.08
C PRO A 256 -6.22 11.03 -0.24
N ILE A 257 -6.97 10.13 -0.87
CA ILE A 257 -8.11 9.41 -0.28
C ILE A 257 -7.85 7.91 -0.17
N ALA A 258 -7.31 7.31 -1.23
CA ALA A 258 -7.00 5.88 -1.36
C ALA A 258 -5.77 5.68 -2.27
N VAL A 259 -5.03 4.59 -2.07
CA VAL A 259 -3.84 4.22 -2.86
C VAL A 259 -3.94 2.75 -3.26
N SER A 260 -3.52 2.43 -4.49
CA SER A 260 -3.56 1.06 -5.00
C SER A 260 -2.43 0.79 -5.98
N VAL A 261 -2.07 -0.48 -6.14
CA VAL A 261 -1.14 -0.93 -7.17
C VAL A 261 -1.85 -2.00 -8.00
N ASN A 262 -1.88 -1.81 -9.31
CA ASN A 262 -2.56 -2.72 -10.23
C ASN A 262 -1.66 -3.91 -10.62
N GLY A 263 -2.23 -4.88 -11.36
CA GLY A 263 -1.49 -6.05 -11.85
C GLY A 263 -0.33 -5.76 -12.83
N ARG A 264 -0.16 -4.52 -13.28
CA ARG A 264 0.99 -4.05 -14.08
C ARG A 264 2.07 -3.38 -13.22
N ASN A 265 1.95 -3.47 -11.89
CA ASN A 265 2.84 -2.82 -10.91
C ASN A 265 2.83 -1.27 -11.02
N GLU A 266 1.72 -0.68 -11.44
CA GLU A 266 1.54 0.78 -11.52
C GLU A 266 0.83 1.29 -10.26
N MET A 267 1.47 2.20 -9.53
CA MET A 267 0.89 2.83 -8.35
C MET A 267 -0.05 3.97 -8.76
N SER A 268 -1.30 3.87 -8.31
CA SER A 268 -2.37 4.82 -8.58
C SER A 268 -2.92 5.38 -7.27
N TRP A 269 -3.29 6.66 -7.29
CA TRP A 269 -3.79 7.42 -6.16
C TRP A 269 -5.15 8.01 -6.50
N LEU A 270 -6.11 7.88 -5.59
CA LEU A 270 -7.37 8.61 -5.64
C LEU A 270 -7.22 9.90 -4.85
N ILE A 271 -7.32 11.06 -5.50
CA ILE A 271 -7.06 12.37 -4.89
C ILE A 271 -8.28 13.27 -5.09
N ASP A 272 -8.78 13.89 -4.02
CA ASP A 272 -9.68 15.04 -4.15
C ASP A 272 -8.86 16.28 -4.53
N ARG A 273 -9.02 16.73 -5.77
CA ARG A 273 -8.54 18.02 -6.25
C ARG A 273 -9.69 19.05 -6.15
N PRO A 274 -9.42 20.35 -6.05
CA PRO A 274 -10.48 21.36 -5.93
C PRO A 274 -11.43 21.47 -7.14
N ASP A 275 -11.11 20.84 -8.28
CA ASP A 275 -11.98 20.75 -9.46
C ASP A 275 -12.85 19.48 -9.47
N ALA A 276 -12.26 18.34 -9.11
CA ALA A 276 -12.91 17.04 -9.11
C ALA A 276 -12.04 16.00 -8.40
N ARG A 277 -12.64 14.87 -8.01
CA ARG A 277 -11.89 13.67 -7.64
C ARG A 277 -11.19 13.06 -8.87
N ARG A 278 -9.90 12.76 -8.75
CA ARG A 278 -9.08 12.22 -9.83
C ARG A 278 -8.45 10.88 -9.43
N LEU A 279 -8.35 9.97 -10.39
CA LEU A 279 -7.44 8.82 -10.33
C LEU A 279 -6.15 9.24 -11.05
N GLU A 280 -5.05 9.28 -10.34
CA GLU A 280 -3.74 9.72 -10.84
C GLU A 280 -2.72 8.58 -10.72
N ARG A 281 -1.82 8.46 -11.69
CA ARG A 281 -0.75 7.43 -11.71
C ARG A 281 0.59 8.12 -11.49
N LEU A 282 1.44 7.56 -10.63
CA LEU A 282 2.84 7.99 -10.54
C LEU A 282 3.61 7.48 -11.76
N GLU A 283 4.25 8.39 -12.48
CA GLU A 283 5.01 8.09 -13.70
C GLU A 283 6.49 8.47 -13.52
N SER A 284 7.38 7.55 -13.88
CA SER A 284 8.82 7.75 -13.70
C SER A 284 9.34 8.82 -14.68
N GLY A 285 10.06 9.82 -14.16
CA GLY A 285 10.59 10.94 -14.95
C GLY A 285 9.63 12.11 -15.14
N LEU A 286 8.33 11.97 -14.81
CA LEU A 286 7.39 13.08 -14.82
C LEU A 286 7.68 14.03 -13.64
N LEU A 287 7.99 15.30 -13.95
CA LEU A 287 8.40 16.30 -12.96
C LEU A 287 7.24 17.10 -12.35
N LEU A 288 6.02 16.97 -12.87
CA LEU A 288 4.86 17.79 -12.50
C LEU A 288 3.70 16.95 -11.96
N ASP A 289 3.01 17.49 -10.96
CA ASP A 289 1.82 16.91 -10.36
C ASP A 289 0.57 17.18 -11.22
N ALA A 290 -0.31 16.18 -11.27
CA ALA A 290 -1.61 16.24 -11.93
C ALA A 290 -1.52 16.68 -13.41
N ALA A 291 -0.40 16.38 -14.07
CA ALA A 291 -0.02 16.95 -15.36
C ALA A 291 -0.98 16.63 -16.52
N ILE A 292 -0.91 17.47 -17.57
CA ILE A 292 -1.55 17.26 -18.87
C ILE A 292 -0.53 17.56 -19.96
N SER A 293 -0.33 16.62 -20.88
CA SER A 293 0.56 16.79 -22.03
C SER A 293 -0.23 17.12 -23.30
N PHE A 294 0.31 18.02 -24.09
CA PHE A 294 -0.21 18.46 -25.39
C PHE A 294 0.90 18.38 -26.44
N THR A 295 0.50 18.15 -27.69
CA THR A 295 1.40 18.18 -28.84
C THR A 295 0.72 18.93 -29.99
N TYR A 296 1.42 19.89 -30.57
CA TYR A 296 0.93 20.77 -31.62
C TYR A 296 1.66 20.50 -32.94
N GLY A 297 0.94 20.57 -34.05
CA GLY A 297 1.52 20.44 -35.40
C GLY A 297 2.34 21.67 -35.84
N VAL A 298 2.23 22.79 -35.12
CA VAL A 298 2.96 24.04 -35.35
C VAL A 298 3.40 24.60 -33.98
N PRO A 299 4.65 25.07 -33.81
CA PRO A 299 5.09 25.67 -32.55
C PRO A 299 4.15 26.77 -32.08
N THR A 300 3.63 26.64 -30.85
CA THR A 300 2.61 27.52 -30.29
C THR A 300 3.02 27.99 -28.89
N ASN A 301 2.76 29.26 -28.56
CA ASN A 301 3.06 29.81 -27.24
C ASN A 301 1.82 30.01 -26.34
N VAL A 302 0.61 30.05 -26.89
CA VAL A 302 -0.64 30.10 -26.12
C VAL A 302 -1.17 28.68 -25.89
N ILE A 303 -1.10 28.20 -24.66
CA ILE A 303 -1.50 26.85 -24.28
C ILE A 303 -2.90 26.89 -23.67
N GLY A 304 -3.89 26.37 -24.39
CA GLY A 304 -5.29 26.25 -23.95
C GLY A 304 -5.60 24.92 -23.25
N GLY A 305 -6.88 24.67 -22.97
CA GLY A 305 -7.33 23.40 -22.37
C GLY A 305 -7.07 23.28 -20.86
N LEU A 306 -6.58 24.33 -20.21
CA LEU A 306 -6.17 24.34 -18.81
C LEU A 306 -7.30 24.73 -17.84
N ALA A 307 -8.57 24.63 -18.25
CA ALA A 307 -9.72 25.09 -17.47
C ALA A 307 -9.79 24.49 -16.05
N ARG A 308 -9.33 23.25 -15.85
CA ARG A 308 -9.24 22.59 -14.53
C ARG A 308 -8.19 23.18 -13.58
N PHE A 309 -7.28 24.03 -14.08
CA PHE A 309 -6.28 24.74 -13.31
C PHE A 309 -6.64 26.21 -13.05
N ASN A 310 -7.79 26.71 -13.54
CA ASN A 310 -8.22 28.10 -13.35
C ASN A 310 -8.12 28.54 -11.87
N GLY A 311 -7.49 29.70 -11.64
CA GLY A 311 -7.24 30.23 -10.29
C GLY A 311 -6.11 29.54 -9.53
N ARG A 312 -5.27 28.73 -10.18
CA ARG A 312 -4.11 28.06 -9.61
C ARG A 312 -2.85 28.39 -10.41
N ASP A 313 -1.71 28.24 -9.76
CA ASP A 313 -0.41 28.38 -10.40
C ASP A 313 0.07 27.04 -10.95
N VAL A 314 0.60 27.07 -12.18
CA VAL A 314 1.11 25.90 -12.90
C VAL A 314 2.51 26.16 -13.44
N TRP A 315 3.25 25.08 -13.66
CA TRP A 315 4.48 25.08 -14.44
C TRP A 315 4.23 24.38 -15.77
N ALA A 316 4.99 24.77 -16.79
CA ALA A 316 4.93 24.19 -18.13
C ALA A 316 6.33 23.73 -18.54
N ILE A 317 6.46 22.46 -18.90
CA ILE A 317 7.68 21.90 -19.51
C ILE A 317 7.41 21.80 -21.00
N GLY A 318 7.99 22.72 -21.78
CA GLY A 318 7.78 22.82 -23.22
C GLY A 318 9.07 22.60 -23.99
N ASP A 319 9.11 21.61 -24.89
CA ASP A 319 10.31 21.17 -25.62
C ASP A 319 11.57 21.13 -24.71
N ASP A 320 11.45 20.38 -23.60
CA ASP A 320 12.47 20.22 -22.53
C ASP A 320 12.95 21.50 -21.82
N ASN A 321 12.25 22.63 -21.97
CA ASN A 321 12.48 23.86 -21.23
C ASN A 321 11.42 24.08 -20.14
N VAL A 322 11.83 24.58 -18.97
CA VAL A 322 10.95 24.75 -17.80
C VAL A 322 10.49 26.20 -17.68
N PHE A 323 9.19 26.44 -17.88
CA PHE A 323 8.57 27.75 -17.83
C PHE A 323 7.59 27.88 -16.66
N GLY A 324 7.56 29.06 -16.02
CA GLY A 324 6.59 29.41 -14.98
C GLY A 324 7.23 30.02 -13.72
N PRO A 325 6.48 30.12 -12.62
CA PRO A 325 5.07 29.73 -12.50
C PRO A 325 4.14 30.66 -13.31
N PHE A 326 3.04 30.13 -13.81
CA PHE A 326 1.97 30.89 -14.47
C PHE A 326 0.66 30.75 -13.73
N HIS A 327 -0.03 31.87 -13.49
CA HIS A 327 -1.39 31.85 -12.97
C HIS A 327 -2.39 31.56 -14.10
N VAL A 328 -3.19 30.51 -13.98
CA VAL A 328 -4.13 30.13 -15.06
C VAL A 328 -5.42 30.95 -14.99
N ALA A 329 -5.68 31.72 -16.04
CA ALA A 329 -6.92 32.46 -16.24
C ALA A 329 -7.55 32.11 -17.61
N GLY A 330 -8.87 32.06 -17.68
CA GLY A 330 -9.60 31.75 -18.92
C GLY A 330 -9.35 30.34 -19.49
N GLY A 331 -8.72 29.44 -18.73
CA GLY A 331 -8.33 28.10 -19.18
C GLY A 331 -7.09 28.08 -20.08
N SER A 332 -6.23 29.11 -20.02
CA SER A 332 -5.02 29.23 -20.84
C SER A 332 -3.84 29.88 -20.12
N ILE A 333 -2.63 29.66 -20.64
CA ILE A 333 -1.40 30.39 -20.28
C ILE A 333 -0.66 30.81 -21.56
N THR A 334 0.20 31.83 -21.47
CA THR A 334 1.07 32.26 -22.58
C THR A 334 2.53 32.08 -22.18
N LEU A 335 3.25 31.25 -22.93
CA LEU A 335 4.67 30.98 -22.77
C LEU A 335 5.52 32.09 -23.42
N PRO A 336 6.75 32.33 -22.93
CA PRO A 336 7.67 33.30 -23.56
C PRO A 336 8.25 32.82 -24.90
N ALA A 337 8.21 31.50 -25.16
CA ALA A 337 8.64 30.88 -26.40
C ALA A 337 7.55 29.92 -26.94
N SER A 338 7.50 29.76 -28.27
CA SER A 338 6.61 28.79 -28.91
C SER A 338 7.21 27.39 -28.86
N VAL A 339 6.39 26.39 -28.53
CA VAL A 339 6.82 24.99 -28.37
C VAL A 339 5.92 24.01 -29.13
N MET A 340 6.43 22.84 -29.49
CA MET A 340 5.68 21.77 -30.16
C MET A 340 5.06 20.79 -29.18
N ALA A 341 5.80 20.34 -28.17
CA ALA A 341 5.31 19.48 -27.09
C ALA A 341 5.35 20.25 -25.76
N VAL A 342 4.27 20.19 -24.98
CA VAL A 342 4.23 20.83 -23.66
C VAL A 342 3.47 19.98 -22.65
N THR A 343 4.02 19.87 -21.44
CA THR A 343 3.37 19.25 -20.29
C THR A 343 3.14 20.30 -19.21
N VAL A 344 1.88 20.53 -18.84
CA VAL A 344 1.46 21.55 -17.87
C VAL A 344 0.88 20.89 -16.63
N GLY A 345 1.28 21.33 -15.44
CA GLY A 345 0.81 20.77 -14.18
C GLY A 345 1.12 21.65 -12.97
N THR A 346 0.58 21.25 -11.82
CA THR A 346 0.99 21.82 -10.53
C THR A 346 2.36 21.28 -10.13
N TRP A 347 3.03 21.91 -9.17
CA TRP A 347 4.30 21.41 -8.65
C TRP A 347 4.44 21.74 -7.17
N SER A 348 5.04 20.83 -6.41
CA SER A 348 5.46 21.04 -5.02
C SER A 348 6.96 20.74 -4.93
N PRO A 349 7.79 21.65 -4.38
CA PRO A 349 9.22 21.43 -4.33
C PRO A 349 9.56 20.25 -3.40
N PRO A 350 10.46 19.33 -3.79
CA PRO A 350 11.00 18.35 -2.86
C PRO A 350 11.80 19.07 -1.78
N VAL A 351 11.68 18.65 -0.52
CA VAL A 351 12.41 19.24 0.61
C VAL A 351 13.11 18.14 1.40
N MET A 352 14.43 18.21 1.47
CA MET A 352 15.27 17.36 2.30
C MET A 352 15.97 18.25 3.34
N GLN A 353 15.87 17.87 4.61
CA GLN A 353 16.57 18.54 5.70
C GLN A 353 17.53 17.57 6.37
N THR A 354 18.76 18.02 6.62
CA THR A 354 19.74 17.22 7.35
C THR A 354 19.43 17.23 8.83
N LEU A 355 19.80 16.16 9.54
CA LEU A 355 19.92 16.23 10.99
C LEU A 355 20.94 17.31 11.39
N PRO A 356 20.81 17.91 12.59
CA PRO A 356 21.84 18.78 13.13
C PRO A 356 23.19 18.07 13.23
N LEU A 357 24.27 18.82 13.09
CA LEU A 357 25.62 18.27 13.18
C LEU A 357 25.89 17.62 14.56
N PRO A 358 26.61 16.50 14.61
CA PRO A 358 26.94 15.84 15.87
C PRO A 358 27.77 16.77 16.77
N ARG A 359 27.31 16.95 18.01
CA ARG A 359 27.93 17.84 19.02
C ARG A 359 29.10 17.20 19.79
N THR A 360 29.47 15.98 19.42
CA THR A 360 30.52 15.19 20.07
C THR A 360 31.87 15.57 19.49
N VAL A 361 32.69 16.27 20.27
CA VAL A 361 34.03 16.73 19.85
C VAL A 361 35.14 15.74 20.25
N GLY A 362 34.76 14.69 21.00
CA GLY A 362 35.61 13.59 21.46
C GLY A 362 34.82 12.66 22.38
N PRO A 363 35.41 11.54 22.85
CA PRO A 363 34.73 10.60 23.73
C PRO A 363 34.18 11.30 24.99
N ASN A 364 32.87 11.16 25.23
CA ASN A 364 32.14 11.77 26.35
C ASN A 364 32.19 13.32 26.46
N ILE A 365 32.71 14.04 25.45
CA ILE A 365 32.75 15.50 25.43
C ILE A 365 31.71 16.04 24.44
N VAL A 366 30.57 16.48 24.97
CA VAL A 366 29.53 17.18 24.23
C VAL A 366 29.70 18.69 24.42
N LEU A 367 30.11 19.40 23.37
CA LEU A 367 30.24 20.86 23.42
C LEU A 367 28.97 21.50 22.86
N LYS A 368 28.06 21.95 23.74
CA LYS A 368 26.87 22.72 23.31
C LYS A 368 27.26 24.18 23.03
N ARG A 369 27.90 24.40 21.88
CA ARG A 369 28.27 25.71 21.36
C ARG A 369 27.55 25.96 20.03
N ARG A 370 27.13 27.21 19.78
CA ARG A 370 26.52 27.61 18.51
C ARG A 370 27.50 27.37 17.38
N ALA A 371 27.09 26.62 16.36
CA ALA A 371 27.90 26.31 15.19
C ALA A 371 27.39 27.07 13.95
N ARG A 372 28.30 27.32 13.00
CA ARG A 372 28.01 27.95 11.71
C ARG A 372 28.50 27.05 10.58
N ILE A 373 27.56 26.54 9.80
CA ILE A 373 27.87 25.90 8.50
C ILE A 373 28.43 26.98 7.58
N HIS A 374 29.66 26.79 7.10
CA HIS A 374 30.35 27.75 6.22
C HIS A 374 30.50 27.23 4.79
N SER A 375 30.55 25.91 4.61
CA SER A 375 30.52 25.26 3.30
C SER A 375 29.57 24.08 3.31
N VAL A 376 28.98 23.80 2.15
CA VAL A 376 28.27 22.56 1.84
C VAL A 376 28.80 22.05 0.51
N ILE A 377 29.23 20.79 0.49
CA ILE A 377 29.66 20.08 -0.71
C ILE A 377 28.61 19.01 -0.99
N LEU A 378 27.98 19.07 -2.16
CA LEU A 378 27.07 18.02 -2.64
C LEU A 378 27.70 17.31 -3.83
N SER A 379 27.68 15.98 -3.87
CA SER A 379 27.92 15.26 -5.11
C SER A 379 26.58 14.94 -5.76
N VAL A 380 26.34 15.45 -6.96
CA VAL A 380 25.08 15.28 -7.70
C VAL A 380 25.27 14.50 -9.00
N LEU A 381 24.18 13.96 -9.51
CA LEU A 381 24.09 13.19 -10.76
C LEU A 381 22.85 13.65 -11.52
N ASP A 382 22.94 13.77 -12.84
CA ASP A 382 21.83 14.10 -13.76
C ASP A 382 20.85 15.17 -13.20
N THR A 383 21.39 16.27 -12.68
CA THR A 383 20.61 17.27 -11.94
C THR A 383 20.47 18.55 -12.75
N THR A 384 19.25 19.05 -12.91
CA THR A 384 18.91 20.24 -13.72
C THR A 384 18.40 21.42 -12.90
N SER A 385 17.96 21.19 -11.66
CA SER A 385 17.57 22.25 -10.71
C SER A 385 17.90 21.81 -9.28
N ILE A 386 18.52 22.70 -8.50
CA ILE A 386 18.80 22.49 -7.06
C ILE A 386 19.01 23.84 -6.36
N ALA A 387 18.43 23.95 -5.16
CA ALA A 387 18.55 25.12 -4.30
C ALA A 387 18.93 24.69 -2.87
N ILE A 388 19.74 25.49 -2.19
CA ILE A 388 20.19 25.20 -0.82
C ILE A 388 19.83 26.36 0.12
N GLY A 389 19.12 26.02 1.19
CA GLY A 389 18.92 26.87 2.37
C GLY A 389 19.77 26.38 3.54
N VAL A 390 20.14 27.29 4.44
CA VAL A 390 20.85 26.97 5.69
C VAL A 390 20.18 27.69 6.85
N ASN A 391 19.99 26.99 7.97
CA ASN A 391 19.48 27.58 9.22
C ASN A 391 18.18 28.37 9.04
N GLY A 392 17.23 27.82 8.29
CA GLY A 392 15.91 28.40 8.02
C GLY A 392 15.90 29.61 7.06
N LYS A 393 17.04 30.01 6.50
CA LYS A 393 17.08 31.06 5.47
C LYS A 393 16.43 30.58 4.16
N PRO A 394 15.86 31.49 3.35
CA PRO A 394 15.36 31.17 2.02
C PRO A 394 16.41 30.39 1.20
N PRO A 395 16.03 29.27 0.56
CA PRO A 395 16.91 28.54 -0.33
C PRO A 395 17.40 29.43 -1.47
N VAL A 396 18.72 29.39 -1.73
CA VAL A 396 19.33 30.07 -2.86
C VAL A 396 19.48 29.06 -3.99
N ASP A 397 19.00 29.42 -5.17
CA ASP A 397 19.15 28.61 -6.39
C ASP A 397 20.62 28.54 -6.80
N ILE A 398 21.07 27.37 -7.24
CA ILE A 398 22.47 27.12 -7.57
C ILE A 398 22.57 26.98 -9.08
N ASP A 399 23.26 27.94 -9.71
CA ASP A 399 23.56 27.83 -11.13
C ASP A 399 24.40 26.56 -11.39
N LEU A 400 23.88 25.71 -12.28
CA LEU A 400 24.46 24.45 -12.71
C LEU A 400 25.22 24.58 -14.03
N LEU A 401 25.03 25.68 -14.76
CA LEU A 401 25.76 25.97 -15.98
C LEU A 401 27.24 26.18 -15.66
N ARG A 402 28.12 25.68 -16.54
CA ARG A 402 29.57 25.79 -16.39
C ARG A 402 30.18 26.34 -17.67
N TYR A 403 31.30 27.02 -17.52
CA TYR A 403 32.07 27.51 -18.66
C TYR A 403 32.44 26.35 -19.60
N GLY A 404 32.10 26.48 -20.88
CA GLY A 404 32.25 25.42 -21.88
C GLY A 404 31.05 24.48 -22.05
N ALA A 405 29.95 24.69 -21.32
CA ALA A 405 28.66 24.07 -21.66
C ALA A 405 28.18 24.56 -23.04
N VAL A 406 27.48 23.69 -23.77
CA VAL A 406 26.90 24.03 -25.08
C VAL A 406 25.75 25.02 -24.87
N ALA A 407 25.91 26.23 -25.40
CA ALA A 407 24.79 27.16 -25.54
C ALA A 407 23.73 26.55 -26.49
N ASP A 408 22.46 26.89 -26.27
CA ASP A 408 21.29 26.44 -27.04
C ASP A 408 20.79 25.00 -26.78
N LEU A 409 21.27 24.32 -25.73
CA LEU A 409 20.59 23.11 -25.22
C LEU A 409 19.37 23.47 -24.34
N PRO A 410 18.23 22.79 -24.48
CA PRO A 410 17.12 22.88 -23.53
C PRO A 410 17.56 22.56 -22.09
N GLU A 411 16.94 23.23 -21.12
CA GLU A 411 17.36 23.14 -19.72
C GLU A 411 17.36 21.70 -19.16
N LEU A 412 16.34 20.90 -19.47
CA LEU A 412 16.28 19.50 -19.02
C LEU A 412 17.24 18.57 -19.80
N GLN A 413 17.85 19.05 -20.89
CA GLN A 413 18.89 18.37 -21.66
C GLN A 413 20.32 18.80 -21.29
N ALA A 414 20.48 19.78 -20.39
CA ALA A 414 21.78 20.25 -19.90
C ALA A 414 22.04 19.88 -18.40
N PRO A 415 21.95 18.60 -18.00
CA PRO A 415 22.10 18.21 -16.60
C PRO A 415 23.55 18.28 -16.12
N TYR A 416 23.73 18.70 -14.87
CA TYR A 416 25.02 18.70 -14.19
C TYR A 416 25.26 17.39 -13.42
N THR A 417 26.48 16.86 -13.54
CA THR A 417 27.00 15.73 -12.78
C THR A 417 28.39 16.07 -12.26
N GLY A 418 28.60 15.92 -10.95
CA GLY A 418 29.85 16.31 -10.29
C GLY A 418 29.59 16.91 -8.91
N ASP A 419 30.58 17.63 -8.39
CA ASP A 419 30.53 18.21 -7.05
C ASP A 419 30.17 19.70 -7.07
N LEU A 420 29.12 20.07 -6.35
CA LEU A 420 28.72 21.44 -6.08
C LEU A 420 29.32 21.88 -4.74
N LYS A 421 30.12 22.96 -4.73
CA LYS A 421 30.79 23.48 -3.54
C LYS A 421 30.26 24.86 -3.20
N LEU A 422 29.27 24.95 -2.32
CA LEU A 422 28.85 26.23 -1.74
C LEU A 422 29.78 26.60 -0.59
N ARG A 423 30.15 27.88 -0.55
CA ARG A 423 31.00 28.51 0.46
C ARG A 423 30.43 29.88 0.84
N GLY A 424 30.88 30.43 1.96
CA GLY A 424 30.43 31.74 2.42
C GLY A 424 29.05 31.70 3.09
N LEU A 425 28.60 30.51 3.50
CA LEU A 425 27.36 30.35 4.25
C LEU A 425 27.51 30.98 5.66
N THR A 426 26.45 31.65 6.12
CA THR A 426 26.46 32.49 7.33
C THR A 426 25.27 32.22 8.24
N GLY A 427 25.45 32.48 9.54
CA GLY A 427 24.43 32.34 10.58
C GLY A 427 24.82 31.27 11.60
N TYR A 428 25.12 31.70 12.82
CA TYR A 428 25.37 30.81 13.95
C TYR A 428 24.05 30.33 14.56
N GLN A 429 23.88 29.02 14.75
CA GLN A 429 22.71 28.43 15.39
C GLN A 429 23.16 27.31 16.34
N ASP A 430 22.37 27.02 17.38
CA ASP A 430 22.68 25.93 18.31
C ASP A 430 22.63 24.55 17.64
N ASP A 431 21.63 24.34 16.77
CA ASP A 431 21.41 23.12 15.98
C ASP A 431 21.40 23.50 14.49
N PRO A 432 22.57 23.60 13.83
CA PRO A 432 22.64 24.07 12.45
C PRO A 432 22.25 22.98 11.44
N TYR A 433 21.47 23.44 10.48
CA TYR A 433 20.76 22.81 9.38
C TYR A 433 21.18 23.01 7.93
N VAL A 434 21.19 21.99 7.07
CA VAL A 434 21.07 22.21 5.62
C VAL A 434 19.68 21.79 5.14
N THR A 435 19.07 22.61 4.29
CA THR A 435 17.86 22.27 3.52
C THR A 435 18.23 22.20 2.04
N ILE A 436 18.07 21.05 1.41
CA ILE A 436 18.17 20.89 -0.04
C ILE A 436 16.74 20.87 -0.61
N THR A 437 16.51 21.67 -1.63
CA THR A 437 15.22 21.77 -2.31
C THR A 437 15.41 22.27 -3.75
N GLN A 438 14.38 22.81 -4.37
CA GLN A 438 14.40 23.40 -5.70
C GLN A 438 13.55 24.68 -5.71
N THR A 439 13.91 25.68 -6.52
CA THR A 439 13.05 26.86 -6.77
C THR A 439 12.08 26.64 -7.93
N ARG A 440 12.41 25.71 -8.83
CA ARG A 440 11.70 25.38 -10.06
C ARG A 440 11.77 23.87 -10.35
N PRO A 441 10.81 23.29 -11.09
CA PRO A 441 10.84 21.88 -11.47
C PRO A 441 12.13 21.48 -12.19
N GLY A 442 12.69 20.33 -11.85
CA GLY A 442 13.88 19.78 -12.52
C GLY A 442 14.26 18.41 -11.98
N ARG A 443 15.13 17.68 -12.69
CA ARG A 443 15.71 16.44 -12.15
C ARG A 443 16.70 16.80 -11.03
N MET A 444 16.71 16.01 -9.96
CA MET A 444 17.65 16.17 -8.84
C MET A 444 18.01 14.81 -8.25
N THR A 445 19.28 14.44 -8.34
CA THR A 445 19.83 13.23 -7.70
C THR A 445 21.05 13.60 -6.88
N VAL A 446 20.88 13.68 -5.56
CA VAL A 446 21.97 13.93 -4.61
C VAL A 446 22.54 12.58 -4.16
N ARG A 447 23.81 12.33 -4.44
CA ARG A 447 24.53 11.10 -4.07
C ARG A 447 25.18 11.18 -2.69
N SER A 448 25.69 12.36 -2.33
CA SER A 448 26.30 12.60 -1.03
C SER A 448 26.23 14.07 -0.64
N ILE A 449 26.31 14.32 0.67
CA ILE A 449 26.44 15.64 1.27
C ILE A 449 27.60 15.62 2.26
N THR A 450 28.43 16.65 2.23
CA THR A 450 29.47 16.93 3.23
C THR A 450 29.29 18.36 3.71
N ILE A 451 29.18 18.53 5.02
CA ILE A 451 28.92 19.83 5.66
C ILE A 451 30.18 20.24 6.41
N GLU A 452 30.71 21.42 6.10
CA GLU A 452 31.82 22.01 6.84
C GLU A 452 31.29 23.13 7.75
N ALA A 453 31.55 23.04 9.05
CA ALA A 453 31.08 24.00 10.04
C ALA A 453 32.17 24.41 11.02
N ALA A 454 32.11 25.68 11.45
CA ALA A 454 32.91 26.23 12.52
C ALA A 454 32.10 26.26 13.83
N LEU A 455 32.75 25.93 14.94
CA LEU A 455 32.22 26.09 16.31
C LEU A 455 32.40 27.54 16.79
#